data_AF-A0A415G8R0-F1
#
_entry.id   AF-A0A415G8R0-F1
#
_cell.length_a   1.000
_cell.length_b   1.000
_cell.length_c   1.000
_cell.angle_alpha   90.00
_cell.angle_beta   90.00
_cell.angle_gamma   90.00
#
_symmetry.space_group_name_H-M   'P 1'
#
loop_
_entity.id
_entity.type
_entity.pdbx_description
1 polymer ?
#
loop_
_entity_poly.entity_id
_entity_poly.type
_entity_poly.pdbx_seq_one_letter_code
_entity_poly.pdbx_strand_id
1 'polypeptide(L)'
;MNIGEVLIENIPQLWMGMVGILLNSIVVGTLFGKRKYDWFFLVICSVRFIIYNIGFLAIGNAMYGNETWYKITMSTFATVTALGVGIATAVLWQESLAKTLTGILAAECVNDGIVYQAISLNILPILEYMGVFIVFTILYFILRPLMKRYRSYQLKHEVVCLTGVLGFFGIGWFSNFLYNTSASLRERPMQMVADSFIIGGGGALIIAFSIYTIKIFKRKEQLEVNRKRMEEYYSQIQNQAGELEEIQNEMAVKLDELSNLSVSSKKRKKAEI
;
A
#
# COMPACT_ATOMS: atom_id res chain seq x y z
N MET A 1 -13.17 -29.79 -31.86
CA MET A 1 -13.61 -28.84 -30.81
C MET A 1 -13.97 -27.53 -31.48
N ASN A 2 -15.19 -27.04 -31.29
CA ASN A 2 -15.64 -25.76 -31.85
C ASN A 2 -15.34 -24.64 -30.84
N ILE A 3 -14.46 -23.71 -31.21
CA ILE A 3 -14.06 -22.59 -30.34
C ILE A 3 -15.27 -21.73 -29.96
N GLY A 4 -16.25 -21.60 -30.86
CA GLY A 4 -17.49 -20.85 -30.58
C GLY A 4 -18.30 -21.46 -29.43
N GLU A 5 -18.43 -22.78 -29.39
CA GLU A 5 -19.14 -23.49 -28.31
C GLU A 5 -18.41 -23.34 -26.97
N VAL A 6 -17.08 -23.51 -26.96
CA VAL A 6 -16.26 -23.31 -25.75
C VAL A 6 -16.43 -21.90 -25.19
N LEU A 7 -16.46 -20.88 -26.04
CA LEU A 7 -16.68 -19.50 -25.58
C LEU A 7 -18.09 -19.30 -25.04
N ILE A 8 -19.12 -19.88 -25.67
CA ILE A 8 -20.52 -19.80 -25.22
C ILE A 8 -20.68 -20.42 -23.84
N GLU A 9 -20.08 -21.58 -23.59
CA GLU A 9 -20.12 -22.27 -22.29
C GLU A 9 -19.44 -21.45 -21.18
N ASN A 10 -18.42 -20.66 -21.53
CA ASN A 10 -17.65 -19.85 -20.58
C ASN A 10 -18.14 -18.39 -20.46
N ILE A 11 -19.24 -18.00 -21.14
CA ILE A 11 -19.80 -16.63 -21.13
C ILE A 11 -19.95 -16.05 -19.71
N PRO A 12 -20.53 -16.75 -18.71
CA PRO A 12 -20.73 -16.17 -17.38
C PRO A 12 -19.40 -15.80 -16.70
N GLN A 13 -18.38 -16.66 -16.83
CA GLN A 13 -17.06 -16.44 -16.26
C GLN A 13 -16.33 -15.29 -16.97
N LEU A 14 -16.42 -15.23 -18.29
CA LEU A 14 -15.83 -14.15 -19.08
C LEU A 14 -16.47 -12.81 -18.75
N TRP A 15 -17.80 -12.75 -18.59
CA TRP A 15 -18.50 -11.54 -18.14
C TRP A 15 -18.04 -11.09 -16.75
N MET A 16 -17.91 -12.02 -15.80
CA MET A 16 -17.41 -11.70 -14.47
C MET A 16 -16.00 -11.14 -14.50
N GLY A 17 -15.10 -11.71 -15.29
CA GLY A 17 -13.75 -11.17 -15.45
C GLY A 17 -13.74 -9.77 -16.08
N MET A 18 -14.63 -9.48 -17.04
CA MET A 18 -14.77 -8.13 -17.60
C MET A 18 -15.27 -7.12 -16.58
N VAL A 19 -16.30 -7.47 -15.81
CA VAL A 19 -16.84 -6.62 -14.72
C VAL A 19 -15.75 -6.36 -13.68
N GLY A 20 -15.03 -7.40 -13.25
CA GLY A 20 -13.95 -7.26 -12.27
C GLY A 20 -12.84 -6.31 -12.74
N ILE A 21 -12.45 -6.36 -14.02
CA ILE A 21 -11.46 -5.43 -14.59
C ILE A 21 -11.93 -3.99 -14.56
N LEU A 22 -13.21 -3.75 -14.90
CA LEU A 22 -13.79 -2.41 -14.86
C LEU A 22 -13.79 -1.86 -13.44
N LEU A 23 -14.28 -2.64 -12.47
CA LEU A 23 -14.36 -2.26 -11.07
C LEU A 23 -12.97 -2.01 -10.46
N ASN A 24 -12.00 -2.91 -10.71
CA ASN A 24 -10.61 -2.70 -10.30
C ASN A 24 -10.01 -1.44 -10.90
N SER A 25 -10.26 -1.16 -12.18
CA SER A 25 -9.74 0.03 -12.84
C SER A 25 -10.28 1.31 -12.21
N ILE A 26 -11.55 1.33 -11.77
CA ILE A 26 -12.14 2.45 -11.04
C ILE A 26 -11.45 2.65 -9.68
N VAL A 27 -11.22 1.57 -8.93
CA VAL A 27 -10.57 1.61 -7.62
C VAL A 27 -9.12 2.06 -7.75
N VAL A 28 -8.35 1.46 -8.65
CA VAL A 28 -6.95 1.82 -8.92
C VAL A 28 -6.83 3.27 -9.40
N GLY A 29 -7.68 3.70 -10.34
CA GLY A 29 -7.73 5.10 -10.78
C GLY A 29 -8.03 6.07 -9.62
N THR A 30 -8.83 5.63 -8.65
CA THR A 30 -9.11 6.42 -7.43
C THR A 30 -7.91 6.47 -6.49
N LEU A 31 -7.22 5.35 -6.28
CA LEU A 31 -6.04 5.22 -5.41
C LEU A 31 -4.85 6.06 -5.91
N PHE A 32 -4.61 6.08 -7.22
CA PHE A 32 -3.43 6.74 -7.79
C PHE A 32 -3.70 8.11 -8.40
N GLY A 33 -4.98 8.46 -8.62
CA GLY A 33 -5.39 9.73 -9.24
C GLY A 33 -5.06 9.79 -10.74
N LYS A 34 -5.13 10.99 -11.33
CA LYS A 34 -4.78 11.19 -12.74
C LYS A 34 -3.27 10.98 -12.94
N ARG A 35 -2.90 10.22 -13.97
CA ARG A 35 -1.51 9.95 -14.37
C ARG A 35 -1.33 10.23 -15.86
N LYS A 36 -0.08 10.34 -16.31
CA LYS A 36 0.28 10.66 -17.70
C LYS A 36 -0.25 9.62 -18.71
N TYR A 37 -0.62 8.43 -18.24
CA TYR A 37 -1.29 7.38 -19.00
C TYR A 37 -2.29 6.64 -18.09
N ASP A 38 -3.31 7.35 -17.61
CA ASP A 38 -4.32 6.78 -16.70
C ASP A 38 -5.11 5.62 -17.33
N TRP A 39 -5.35 5.65 -18.63
CA TRP A 39 -5.97 4.58 -19.40
C TRP A 39 -5.13 3.30 -19.52
N PHE A 40 -3.81 3.36 -19.29
CA PHE A 40 -2.91 2.23 -19.50
C PHE A 40 -3.28 1.02 -18.66
N PHE A 41 -3.61 1.23 -17.37
CA PHE A 41 -3.95 0.15 -16.46
C PHE A 41 -5.16 -0.66 -16.95
N LEU A 42 -6.19 0.03 -17.44
CA LEU A 42 -7.35 -0.62 -18.04
C LEU A 42 -6.94 -1.45 -19.27
N VAL A 43 -6.15 -0.87 -20.17
CA VAL A 43 -5.72 -1.54 -21.40
C VAL A 43 -4.86 -2.78 -21.12
N ILE A 44 -3.87 -2.69 -20.23
CA ILE A 44 -3.01 -3.83 -19.93
C ILE A 44 -3.78 -4.94 -19.19
N CYS A 45 -4.77 -4.59 -18.36
CA CYS A 45 -5.70 -5.54 -17.76
C CYS A 45 -6.59 -6.22 -18.82
N SER A 46 -7.09 -5.47 -19.80
CA SER A 46 -7.86 -6.04 -20.93
C SER A 46 -7.01 -6.97 -21.79
N VAL A 47 -5.75 -6.62 -22.05
CA VAL A 47 -4.81 -7.50 -22.78
C VAL A 47 -4.57 -8.78 -21.98
N ARG A 48 -4.28 -8.66 -20.68
CA ARG A 48 -4.15 -9.82 -19.78
C ARG A 48 -5.41 -10.68 -19.80
N PHE A 49 -6.61 -10.08 -19.80
CA PHE A 49 -7.86 -10.81 -19.87
C PHE A 49 -8.00 -11.65 -21.13
N ILE A 50 -7.69 -11.08 -22.29
CA ILE A 50 -7.76 -11.79 -23.56
C ILE A 50 -6.76 -12.95 -23.56
N ILE A 51 -5.51 -12.70 -23.16
CA ILE A 51 -4.47 -13.72 -23.19
C ILE A 51 -4.78 -14.83 -22.17
N TYR A 52 -5.08 -14.46 -20.93
CA TYR A 52 -5.25 -15.43 -19.86
C TYR A 52 -6.65 -16.05 -19.84
N ASN A 53 -7.73 -15.28 -19.77
CA ASN A 53 -9.07 -15.84 -19.58
C ASN A 53 -9.63 -16.47 -20.87
N ILE A 54 -9.43 -15.83 -22.02
CA ILE A 54 -9.89 -16.39 -23.30
C ILE A 54 -8.88 -17.44 -23.80
N GLY A 55 -7.60 -17.05 -23.90
CA GLY A 55 -6.56 -17.91 -24.48
C GLY A 55 -6.24 -19.13 -23.63
N PHE A 56 -5.77 -18.94 -22.40
CA PHE A 56 -5.40 -20.06 -21.52
C PHE A 56 -6.64 -20.71 -20.89
N LEU A 57 -7.41 -19.96 -20.11
CA LEU A 57 -8.43 -20.53 -19.22
C LEU A 57 -9.62 -21.14 -19.96
N ALA A 58 -10.07 -20.55 -21.07
CA ALA A 58 -11.16 -21.12 -21.87
C ALA A 58 -10.64 -22.07 -22.96
N ILE A 59 -9.90 -21.54 -23.94
CA ILE A 59 -9.48 -22.33 -25.13
C ILE A 59 -8.44 -23.38 -24.75
N GLY A 60 -7.35 -22.96 -24.11
CA GLY A 60 -6.25 -23.86 -23.79
C GLY A 60 -6.65 -24.95 -22.78
N ASN A 61 -7.51 -24.63 -21.80
CA ASN A 61 -8.06 -25.63 -20.90
C ASN A 61 -8.97 -26.63 -21.62
N ALA A 62 -9.77 -26.20 -22.60
CA ALA A 62 -10.57 -27.13 -23.38
C ALA A 62 -9.71 -28.07 -24.25
N MET A 63 -8.51 -27.63 -24.68
CA MET A 63 -7.58 -28.44 -25.47
C MET A 63 -6.68 -29.36 -24.63
N TYR A 64 -6.16 -28.84 -23.52
CA TYR A 64 -5.07 -29.45 -22.76
C TYR A 64 -5.38 -29.57 -21.26
N GLY A 65 -6.62 -29.31 -20.85
CA GLY A 65 -7.00 -29.25 -19.43
C GLY A 65 -6.83 -30.54 -18.67
N ASN A 66 -6.68 -31.69 -19.34
CA ASN A 66 -6.36 -32.96 -18.69
C ASN A 66 -4.86 -33.16 -18.46
N GLU A 67 -4.01 -32.37 -19.12
CA GLU A 67 -2.57 -32.48 -19.05
C GLU A 67 -2.00 -31.77 -17.82
N THR A 68 -1.25 -32.50 -16.99
CA THR A 68 -0.65 -31.96 -15.76
C THR A 68 0.29 -30.79 -16.05
N TRP A 69 1.09 -30.86 -17.12
CA TRP A 69 2.00 -29.77 -17.50
C TRP A 69 1.23 -28.48 -17.84
N TYR A 70 0.07 -28.62 -18.47
CA TYR A 70 -0.77 -27.48 -18.86
C TYR A 70 -1.39 -26.81 -17.63
N LYS A 71 -1.94 -27.62 -16.72
CA LYS A 71 -2.49 -27.14 -15.44
C LYS A 71 -1.47 -26.35 -14.61
N ILE A 72 -0.22 -26.82 -14.53
CA ILE A 72 0.88 -26.12 -13.85
C ILE A 72 1.22 -24.80 -14.54
N THR A 73 1.30 -24.84 -15.87
CA THR A 73 1.61 -23.66 -16.70
C THR A 73 0.54 -22.61 -16.53
N MET A 74 -0.73 -23.00 -16.58
CA MET A 74 -1.89 -22.10 -16.41
C MET A 74 -1.88 -21.41 -15.04
N SER A 75 -1.67 -22.13 -13.93
CA SER A 75 -1.57 -21.53 -12.59
C SER A 75 -0.43 -20.53 -12.48
N THR A 76 0.73 -20.89 -13.03
CA THR A 76 1.94 -20.04 -12.97
C THR A 76 1.77 -18.79 -13.83
N PHE A 77 1.20 -18.94 -15.02
CA PHE A 77 0.98 -17.86 -15.96
C PHE A 77 -0.02 -16.82 -15.43
N ALA A 78 -1.03 -17.25 -14.66
CA ALA A 78 -1.97 -16.37 -13.97
C ALA A 78 -1.24 -15.36 -13.05
N THR A 79 -0.34 -15.87 -12.20
CA THR A 79 0.43 -15.07 -11.24
C THR A 79 1.46 -14.18 -11.93
N VAL A 80 2.20 -14.75 -12.89
CA VAL A 80 3.24 -14.00 -13.62
C VAL A 80 2.63 -12.83 -14.39
N THR A 81 1.49 -13.04 -15.06
CA THR A 81 0.83 -11.95 -15.78
C THR A 81 0.24 -10.90 -14.85
N ALA A 82 -0.28 -11.28 -13.67
CA ALA A 82 -0.75 -10.33 -12.65
C ALA A 82 0.39 -9.43 -12.13
N LEU A 83 1.52 -10.04 -11.77
CA LEU A 83 2.73 -9.32 -11.36
C LEU A 83 3.27 -8.44 -12.49
N GLY A 84 3.28 -8.96 -13.72
CA GLY A 84 3.70 -8.23 -14.92
C GLY A 84 2.89 -6.97 -15.16
N VAL A 85 1.56 -7.02 -15.01
CA VAL A 85 0.68 -5.84 -15.06
C VAL A 85 1.09 -4.82 -14.00
N GLY A 86 1.30 -5.26 -12.75
CA GLY A 86 1.70 -4.38 -11.66
C GLY A 86 3.05 -3.71 -11.87
N ILE A 87 4.05 -4.47 -12.33
CA ILE A 87 5.40 -3.96 -12.64
C ILE A 87 5.34 -2.97 -13.82
N ALA A 88 4.67 -3.33 -14.92
CA ALA A 88 4.53 -2.46 -16.07
C ALA A 88 3.83 -1.14 -15.71
N THR A 89 2.80 -1.22 -14.86
CA THR A 89 2.07 -0.05 -14.36
C THR A 89 2.96 0.84 -13.50
N ALA A 90 3.74 0.24 -12.58
CA ALA A 90 4.68 0.99 -11.72
C ALA A 90 5.74 1.73 -12.56
N VAL A 91 6.33 1.05 -13.54
CA VAL A 91 7.33 1.61 -14.46
C VAL A 91 6.74 2.76 -15.27
N LEU A 92 5.56 2.57 -15.87
CA LEU A 92 4.96 3.58 -16.72
C LEU A 92 4.50 4.82 -15.94
N TRP A 93 3.97 4.63 -14.74
CA TRP A 93 3.53 5.72 -13.88
C TRP A 93 4.65 6.34 -13.05
N GLN A 94 5.88 5.81 -13.15
CA GLN A 94 7.05 6.23 -12.36
C GLN A 94 6.75 6.26 -10.86
N GLU A 95 5.98 5.28 -10.39
CA GLU A 95 5.61 5.12 -8.98
C GLU A 95 6.40 3.96 -8.36
N SER A 96 6.54 4.00 -7.04
CA SER A 96 7.17 2.92 -6.28
C SER A 96 6.47 1.59 -6.59
N LEU A 97 7.26 0.54 -6.86
CA LEU A 97 6.73 -0.79 -7.15
C LEU A 97 5.92 -1.33 -5.96
N ALA A 98 6.43 -1.14 -4.73
CA ALA A 98 5.73 -1.55 -3.52
C ALA A 98 4.37 -0.85 -3.41
N LYS A 99 4.33 0.48 -3.59
CA LYS A 99 3.08 1.24 -3.56
C LYS A 99 2.12 0.79 -4.67
N THR A 100 2.61 0.61 -5.88
CA THR A 100 1.78 0.22 -7.02
C THR A 100 1.15 -1.15 -6.78
N LEU A 101 1.96 -2.16 -6.43
CA LEU A 101 1.48 -3.52 -6.19
C LEU A 101 0.53 -3.61 -4.99
N THR A 102 0.80 -2.88 -3.90
CA THR A 102 -0.13 -2.84 -2.75
C THR A 102 -1.45 -2.21 -3.12
N GLY A 103 -1.44 -1.11 -3.88
CA GLY A 103 -2.68 -0.46 -4.32
C GLY A 103 -3.51 -1.33 -5.26
N ILE A 104 -2.86 -2.04 -6.19
CA ILE A 104 -3.53 -2.99 -7.09
C ILE A 104 -4.09 -4.18 -6.30
N LEU A 105 -3.29 -4.77 -5.42
CA LEU A 105 -3.73 -5.87 -4.57
C LEU A 105 -4.92 -5.47 -3.69
N ALA A 106 -4.90 -4.25 -3.13
CA ALA A 106 -6.02 -3.72 -2.36
C ALA A 106 -7.30 -3.61 -3.18
N ALA A 107 -7.18 -3.17 -4.44
CA ALA A 107 -8.32 -3.13 -5.35
C ALA A 107 -8.85 -4.53 -5.62
N GLU A 108 -7.98 -5.48 -5.96
CA GLU A 108 -8.32 -6.87 -6.21
C GLU A 108 -9.04 -7.50 -5.01
N CYS A 109 -8.52 -7.37 -3.78
CA CYS A 109 -9.18 -7.92 -2.60
C CYS A 109 -10.59 -7.37 -2.34
N VAL A 110 -10.81 -6.06 -2.57
CA VAL A 110 -12.15 -5.45 -2.41
C VAL A 110 -13.09 -5.95 -3.48
N ASN A 111 -12.63 -6.01 -4.73
CA ASN A 111 -13.45 -6.42 -5.86
C ASN A 111 -13.78 -7.91 -5.81
N ASP A 112 -12.76 -8.76 -5.63
CA ASP A 112 -12.90 -10.20 -5.59
C ASP A 112 -13.79 -10.64 -4.43
N GLY A 113 -13.70 -9.96 -3.27
CA GLY A 113 -14.59 -10.24 -2.15
C GLY A 113 -16.08 -10.02 -2.43
N ILE A 114 -16.41 -9.01 -3.24
CA ILE A 114 -17.80 -8.74 -3.63
C ILE A 114 -18.25 -9.76 -4.68
N VAL A 115 -17.40 -10.02 -5.67
CA VAL A 115 -17.68 -10.90 -6.81
C VAL A 115 -17.84 -12.36 -6.37
N TYR A 116 -16.93 -12.89 -5.55
CA TYR A 116 -17.03 -14.26 -5.05
C TYR A 116 -18.22 -14.47 -4.11
N GLN A 117 -18.51 -13.49 -3.25
CA GLN A 117 -19.67 -13.58 -2.38
C GLN A 117 -20.97 -13.56 -3.20
N ALA A 118 -21.05 -12.79 -4.29
CA ALA A 118 -22.21 -12.80 -5.17
C ALA A 118 -22.42 -14.15 -5.88
N ILE A 119 -21.35 -14.77 -6.38
CA ILE A 119 -21.41 -16.12 -6.98
C ILE A 119 -21.89 -17.16 -5.96
N SER A 120 -21.49 -17.02 -4.68
CA SER A 120 -21.87 -17.97 -3.64
C SER A 120 -23.38 -18.00 -3.33
N LEU A 121 -24.11 -16.94 -3.70
CA LEU A 121 -25.56 -16.83 -3.46
C LEU A 121 -26.40 -17.63 -4.45
N ASN A 122 -25.82 -18.09 -5.58
CA ASN A 122 -26.45 -18.98 -6.57
C ASN A 122 -27.84 -18.48 -7.00
N ILE A 123 -27.94 -17.18 -7.32
CA ILE A 123 -29.18 -16.51 -7.76
C ILE A 123 -29.15 -16.34 -9.28
N LEU A 124 -30.18 -15.72 -9.87
CA LEU A 124 -30.16 -15.43 -11.31
C LEU A 124 -28.95 -14.53 -11.66
N PRO A 125 -28.20 -14.82 -12.74
CA PRO A 125 -26.99 -14.06 -13.09
C PRO A 125 -27.19 -12.55 -13.17
N ILE A 126 -28.33 -12.09 -13.71
CA ILE A 126 -28.68 -10.66 -13.77
C ILE A 126 -28.77 -10.03 -12.37
N LEU A 127 -29.37 -10.74 -11.41
CA LEU A 127 -29.48 -10.28 -10.02
C LEU A 127 -28.12 -10.30 -9.31
N GLU A 128 -27.26 -11.28 -9.62
CA GLU A 128 -25.87 -11.30 -9.13
C GLU A 128 -25.12 -10.05 -9.58
N TYR A 129 -25.19 -9.73 -10.87
CA TYR A 129 -24.49 -8.56 -11.42
C TYR A 129 -25.02 -7.25 -10.84
N MET A 130 -26.35 -7.08 -10.75
CA MET A 130 -26.95 -5.90 -10.13
C MET A 130 -26.53 -5.77 -8.66
N GLY A 131 -26.52 -6.88 -7.92
CA GLY A 131 -26.06 -6.93 -6.53
C GLY A 131 -24.60 -6.51 -6.39
N VAL A 132 -23.70 -7.05 -7.23
CA VAL A 132 -22.28 -6.67 -7.26
C VAL A 132 -22.12 -5.18 -7.48
N PHE A 133 -22.80 -4.60 -8.47
CA PHE A 133 -22.72 -3.15 -8.74
C PHE A 133 -23.25 -2.30 -7.59
N ILE A 134 -24.37 -2.68 -6.97
CA ILE A 134 -24.95 -1.94 -5.83
C ILE A 134 -24.00 -1.97 -4.64
N VAL A 135 -23.55 -3.17 -4.23
CA VAL A 135 -22.64 -3.35 -3.09
C VAL A 135 -21.31 -2.64 -3.35
N PHE A 136 -20.73 -2.80 -4.55
CA PHE A 136 -19.53 -2.08 -4.94
C PHE A 136 -19.73 -0.58 -4.84
N THR A 137 -20.84 -0.03 -5.34
CA THR A 137 -21.09 1.41 -5.31
C THR A 137 -21.13 1.94 -3.88
N ILE A 138 -21.85 1.25 -2.98
CA ILE A 138 -21.95 1.62 -1.56
C ILE A 138 -20.56 1.59 -0.92
N LEU A 139 -19.82 0.47 -1.04
CA LEU A 139 -18.49 0.32 -0.47
C LEU A 139 -17.49 1.32 -1.07
N TYR A 140 -17.56 1.56 -2.37
CA TYR A 140 -16.74 2.54 -3.06
C TYR A 140 -16.94 3.92 -2.45
N PHE A 141 -18.18 4.39 -2.25
CA PHE A 141 -18.42 5.69 -1.65
C PHE A 141 -17.92 5.80 -0.20
N ILE A 142 -18.06 4.73 0.59
CA ILE A 142 -17.55 4.67 1.97
C ILE A 142 -16.02 4.71 2.01
N LEU A 143 -15.36 3.94 1.13
CA LEU A 143 -13.90 3.82 1.10
C LEU A 143 -13.21 4.94 0.31
N ARG A 144 -13.93 5.68 -0.54
CA ARG A 144 -13.38 6.72 -1.42
C ARG A 144 -12.56 7.78 -0.69
N PRO A 145 -12.96 8.31 0.49
CA PRO A 145 -12.12 9.24 1.25
C PRO A 145 -10.77 8.63 1.65
N LEU A 146 -10.75 7.37 2.06
CA LEU A 146 -9.53 6.64 2.42
C LEU A 146 -8.65 6.39 1.19
N MET A 147 -9.25 5.95 0.08
CA MET A 147 -8.53 5.73 -1.17
C MET A 147 -7.88 7.00 -1.70
N LYS A 148 -8.54 8.16 -1.57
CA LYS A 148 -7.93 9.44 -1.95
C LYS A 148 -6.72 9.81 -1.09
N ARG A 149 -6.70 9.45 0.20
CA ARG A 149 -5.53 9.67 1.08
C ARG A 149 -4.32 8.82 0.68
N TYR A 150 -4.55 7.68 0.03
CA TYR A 150 -3.48 6.82 -0.50
C TYR A 150 -2.58 7.54 -1.54
N ARG A 151 -3.14 8.52 -2.27
CA ARG A 151 -2.41 9.28 -3.32
C ARG A 151 -1.16 9.95 -2.77
N SER A 152 -1.32 10.69 -1.68
CA SER A 152 -0.27 11.45 -1.00
C SER A 152 0.61 10.59 -0.11
N TYR A 153 0.29 9.31 0.04
CA TYR A 153 1.00 8.42 0.92
C TYR A 153 2.33 7.96 0.29
N GLN A 154 3.42 8.09 1.05
CA GLN A 154 4.74 7.57 0.69
C GLN A 154 5.05 6.36 1.58
N LEU A 155 5.28 5.21 0.95
CA LEU A 155 5.68 3.99 1.63
C LEU A 155 7.15 4.10 2.05
N LYS A 156 7.41 4.24 3.35
CA LYS A 156 8.79 4.33 3.88
C LYS A 156 9.47 2.97 4.07
N HIS A 157 8.70 1.89 4.21
CA HIS A 157 9.21 0.53 4.39
C HIS A 157 8.86 -0.33 3.17
N GLU A 158 9.35 0.06 2.00
CA GLU A 158 9.01 -0.57 0.72
C GLU A 158 9.36 -2.04 0.69
N VAL A 159 10.52 -2.44 1.22
CA VAL A 159 10.96 -3.85 1.24
C VAL A 159 9.99 -4.73 2.02
N VAL A 160 9.59 -4.31 3.22
CA VAL A 160 8.66 -5.09 4.07
C VAL A 160 7.30 -5.23 3.39
N CYS A 161 6.83 -4.14 2.77
CA CYS A 161 5.57 -4.13 2.04
C CYS A 161 5.62 -5.04 0.81
N LEU A 162 6.71 -4.97 0.05
CA LEU A 162 6.95 -5.81 -1.12
C LEU A 162 7.04 -7.29 -0.73
N THR A 163 7.73 -7.63 0.37
CA THR A 163 7.77 -8.99 0.91
C THR A 163 6.37 -9.51 1.26
N GLY A 164 5.54 -8.67 1.90
CA GLY A 164 4.16 -9.04 2.21
C GLY A 164 3.31 -9.29 0.96
N VAL A 165 3.38 -8.38 -0.02
CA VAL A 165 2.64 -8.50 -1.28
C VAL A 165 3.11 -9.71 -2.10
N LEU A 166 4.41 -9.91 -2.25
CA LEU A 166 4.96 -11.07 -2.96
C LEU A 166 4.66 -12.38 -2.23
N GLY A 167 4.69 -12.38 -0.90
CA GLY A 167 4.25 -13.53 -0.09
C GLY A 167 2.81 -13.89 -0.37
N PHE A 168 1.92 -12.90 -0.50
CA PHE A 168 0.53 -13.11 -0.89
C PHE A 168 0.40 -13.71 -2.29
N PHE A 169 1.10 -13.17 -3.29
CA PHE A 169 1.15 -13.76 -4.64
C PHE A 169 1.69 -15.19 -4.65
N GLY A 170 2.70 -15.48 -3.82
CA GLY A 170 3.27 -16.82 -3.66
C GLY A 170 2.28 -17.82 -3.06
N ILE A 171 1.54 -17.41 -2.02
CA ILE A 171 0.48 -18.24 -1.42
C ILE A 171 -0.67 -18.47 -2.42
N GLY A 172 -1.11 -17.41 -3.12
CA GLY A 172 -2.15 -17.52 -4.14
C GLY A 172 -1.73 -18.44 -5.30
N TRP A 173 -0.49 -18.31 -5.77
CA TRP A 173 0.08 -19.21 -6.76
C TRP A 173 0.11 -20.66 -6.27
N PHE A 174 0.61 -20.90 -5.05
CA PHE A 174 0.72 -22.24 -4.50
C PHE A 174 -0.65 -22.90 -4.31
N SER A 175 -1.65 -22.11 -3.88
CA SER A 175 -3.03 -22.57 -3.79
C SER A 175 -3.61 -22.96 -5.16
N ASN A 176 -3.44 -22.10 -6.17
CA ASN A 176 -3.93 -22.38 -7.53
C ASN A 176 -3.18 -23.55 -8.20
N PHE A 177 -1.88 -23.70 -7.90
CA PHE A 177 -1.10 -24.86 -8.31
C PHE A 177 -1.71 -26.14 -7.72
N LEU A 178 -1.89 -26.20 -6.40
CA LEU A 178 -2.45 -27.38 -5.73
C LEU A 178 -3.89 -27.70 -6.18
N TYR A 179 -4.72 -26.67 -6.41
CA TYR A 179 -6.07 -26.83 -6.92
C TYR A 179 -6.08 -27.51 -8.30
N ASN A 180 -5.23 -27.05 -9.22
CA ASN A 180 -5.21 -27.61 -10.57
C ASN A 180 -4.50 -28.98 -10.62
N THR A 181 -3.47 -29.24 -9.80
CA THR A 181 -2.69 -30.49 -9.89
C THR A 181 -3.19 -31.65 -9.03
N SER A 182 -4.05 -31.43 -8.03
CA SER A 182 -4.48 -32.51 -7.13
C SER A 182 -5.79 -33.17 -7.58
N ALA A 183 -5.82 -34.51 -7.60
CA ALA A 183 -7.02 -35.30 -7.93
C ALA A 183 -7.92 -35.60 -6.72
N SER A 184 -7.54 -35.20 -5.49
CA SER A 184 -8.15 -35.74 -4.26
C SER A 184 -8.31 -34.77 -3.07
N LEU A 185 -8.05 -33.46 -3.20
CA LEU A 185 -8.40 -32.49 -2.14
C LEU A 185 -9.91 -32.15 -2.21
N ARG A 186 -10.70 -33.14 -1.82
CA ARG A 186 -12.17 -33.23 -1.78
C ARG A 186 -12.88 -31.87 -1.61
N GLU A 187 -13.46 -31.41 -2.72
CA GLU A 187 -14.68 -30.61 -2.87
C GLU A 187 -14.81 -29.26 -2.14
N ARG A 188 -14.34 -28.17 -2.77
CA ARG A 188 -14.58 -26.75 -2.43
C ARG A 188 -13.78 -26.08 -1.28
N PRO A 189 -13.22 -26.72 -0.22
CA PRO A 189 -12.71 -25.97 0.91
C PRO A 189 -11.41 -25.23 0.60
N MET A 190 -10.55 -25.74 -0.28
CA MET A 190 -9.26 -25.09 -0.55
C MET A 190 -9.39 -23.79 -1.34
N GLN A 191 -10.36 -23.75 -2.26
CA GLN A 191 -10.73 -22.55 -3.02
C GLN A 191 -11.44 -21.55 -2.11
N MET A 192 -12.41 -21.99 -1.30
CA MET A 192 -13.08 -21.13 -0.31
C MET A 192 -12.13 -20.59 0.76
N VAL A 193 -11.14 -21.39 1.20
CA VAL A 193 -10.10 -20.95 2.15
C VAL A 193 -9.18 -19.94 1.49
N ALA A 194 -8.75 -20.16 0.25
CA ALA A 194 -7.96 -19.19 -0.50
C ALA A 194 -8.72 -17.88 -0.74
N ASP A 195 -9.98 -17.95 -1.18
CA ASP A 195 -10.86 -16.79 -1.36
C ASP A 195 -11.07 -16.05 -0.03
N SER A 196 -11.26 -16.79 1.08
CA SER A 196 -11.37 -16.20 2.43
C SER A 196 -10.06 -15.60 2.92
N PHE A 197 -8.91 -16.16 2.56
CA PHE A 197 -7.59 -15.57 2.84
C PHE A 197 -7.30 -14.34 1.97
N ILE A 198 -7.79 -14.31 0.73
CA ILE A 198 -7.67 -13.15 -0.16
C ILE A 198 -8.49 -11.98 0.40
N ILE A 199 -9.72 -12.25 0.82
CA ILE A 199 -10.64 -11.25 1.35
C ILE A 199 -10.23 -10.81 2.76
N GLY A 200 -10.01 -11.76 3.66
CA GLY A 200 -9.69 -11.51 5.07
C GLY A 200 -8.23 -11.10 5.31
N GLY A 201 -7.28 -11.79 4.67
CA GLY A 201 -5.86 -11.55 4.83
C GLY A 201 -5.37 -10.30 4.10
N GLY A 202 -5.82 -10.08 2.86
CA GLY A 202 -5.50 -8.87 2.10
C GLY A 202 -6.05 -7.61 2.78
N GLY A 203 -7.33 -7.63 3.14
CA GLY A 203 -7.98 -6.54 3.88
C GLY A 203 -7.32 -6.24 5.23
N ALA A 204 -7.03 -7.28 6.03
CA ALA A 204 -6.38 -7.11 7.34
C ALA A 204 -4.94 -6.59 7.23
N LEU A 205 -4.15 -7.06 6.25
CA LEU A 205 -2.80 -6.57 6.02
C LEU A 205 -2.80 -5.10 5.60
N ILE A 206 -3.69 -4.70 4.70
CA ILE A 206 -3.80 -3.31 4.22
C ILE A 206 -4.26 -2.38 5.35
N ILE A 207 -5.25 -2.80 6.15
CA ILE A 207 -5.73 -2.04 7.32
C ILE A 207 -4.64 -1.96 8.38
N ALA A 208 -3.97 -3.07 8.71
CA ALA A 208 -2.88 -3.10 9.67
C ALA A 208 -1.70 -2.23 9.23
N PHE A 209 -1.30 -2.27 7.95
CA PHE A 209 -0.25 -1.40 7.42
C PHE A 209 -0.66 0.08 7.43
N SER A 210 -1.91 0.37 7.09
CA SER A 210 -2.46 1.73 7.12
C SER A 210 -2.46 2.29 8.54
N ILE A 211 -2.94 1.50 9.52
CA ILE A 211 -2.96 1.88 10.94
C ILE A 211 -1.54 2.02 11.50
N TYR A 212 -0.67 1.05 11.24
CA TYR A 212 0.70 1.06 11.74
C TYR A 212 1.46 2.29 11.26
N THR A 213 1.25 2.67 10.00
CA THR A 213 1.97 3.80 9.43
C THR A 213 1.38 5.15 9.83
N ILE A 214 0.05 5.26 10.02
CA ILE A 214 -0.58 6.44 10.65
C ILE A 214 -0.04 6.61 12.08
N LYS A 215 0.10 5.51 12.83
CA LYS A 215 0.59 5.53 14.22
C LYS A 215 2.06 5.95 14.28
N ILE A 216 2.91 5.45 13.37
CA ILE A 216 4.30 5.90 13.24
C ILE A 216 4.38 7.36 12.82
N PHE A 217 3.52 7.84 11.91
CA PHE A 217 3.55 9.22 11.45
C PHE A 217 3.20 10.20 12.58
N LYS A 218 2.12 9.93 13.34
CA LYS A 218 1.80 10.69 14.55
C LYS A 218 2.95 10.69 15.55
N ARG A 219 3.63 9.55 15.70
CA ARG A 219 4.79 9.44 16.59
C ARG A 219 5.98 10.26 16.09
N LYS A 220 6.22 10.32 14.78
CA LYS A 220 7.28 11.12 14.16
C LYS A 220 7.04 12.61 14.32
N GLU A 221 5.81 13.06 14.09
CA GLU A 221 5.41 14.45 14.28
C GLU A 221 5.57 14.87 15.75
N GLN A 222 5.15 14.03 16.69
CA GLN A 222 5.40 14.23 18.12
C GLN A 222 6.89 14.32 18.46
N LEU A 223 7.72 13.47 17.85
CA LEU A 223 9.17 13.48 18.06
C LEU A 223 9.84 14.73 17.50
N GLU A 224 9.40 15.24 16.34
CA GLU A 224 9.92 16.50 15.77
C GLU A 224 9.55 17.72 16.62
N VAL A 225 8.31 17.78 17.12
CA VAL A 225 7.88 18.84 18.05
C VAL A 225 8.70 18.79 19.33
N ASN A 226 8.92 17.61 19.90
CA ASN A 226 9.75 17.44 21.10
C ASN A 226 11.22 17.82 20.84
N ARG A 227 11.76 17.51 19.66
CA ARG A 227 13.13 17.89 19.29
C ARG A 227 13.31 19.41 19.24
N LYS A 228 12.39 20.12 18.57
CA LYS A 228 12.41 21.60 18.52
C LYS A 228 12.31 22.22 19.91
N ARG A 229 11.45 21.67 20.77
CA ARG A 229 11.31 22.13 22.15
C ARG A 229 12.61 21.93 22.96
N MET A 230 13.31 20.82 22.73
CA MET A 230 14.63 20.59 23.34
C MET A 230 15.71 21.53 22.78
N GLU A 231 15.72 21.79 21.48
CA GLU A 231 16.65 22.76 20.84
C GLU A 231 16.46 24.17 21.43
N GLU A 232 15.21 24.63 21.59
CA GLU A 232 14.90 25.91 22.26
C GLU A 232 15.35 25.92 23.73
N TYR A 233 15.12 24.82 24.46
CA TYR A 233 15.52 24.70 25.86
C TYR A 233 17.04 24.79 26.03
N TYR A 234 17.82 24.13 25.17
CA TYR A 234 19.28 24.23 25.19
C TYR A 234 19.77 25.63 24.81
N SER A 235 19.13 26.28 23.82
CA SER A 235 19.46 27.67 23.45
C SER A 235 19.22 28.64 24.60
N GLN A 236 18.17 28.44 25.40
CA GLN A 236 17.89 29.26 26.57
C GLN A 236 18.94 29.07 27.67
N ILE A 237 19.35 27.82 27.94
CA ILE A 237 20.42 27.54 28.90
C ILE A 237 21.74 28.18 28.46
N GLN A 238 22.06 28.13 27.17
CA GLN A 238 23.30 28.71 26.65
C GLN A 238 23.30 30.23 26.74
N ASN A 239 22.17 30.89 26.46
CA ASN A 239 22.05 32.34 26.66
C ASN A 239 22.15 32.72 28.13
N GLN A 240 21.50 31.98 29.04
CA GLN A 240 21.62 32.24 30.49
C GLN A 240 23.04 32.03 31.01
N ALA A 241 23.76 31.04 30.50
CA ALA A 241 25.17 30.83 30.85
C ALA A 241 26.05 31.99 30.36
N GLY A 242 25.80 32.50 29.14
CA GLY A 242 26.50 33.67 28.60
C GLY A 242 26.22 34.95 29.39
N GLU A 243 24.97 35.21 29.76
CA GLU A 243 24.59 36.34 30.62
C GLU A 243 25.27 36.26 31.98
N LEU A 244 25.36 35.06 32.58
CA LEU A 244 26.08 34.87 33.84
C LEU A 244 27.58 35.17 33.72
N GLU A 245 28.20 34.76 32.62
CA GLU A 245 29.62 34.98 32.35
C GLU A 245 29.92 36.47 32.11
N GLU A 246 29.01 37.18 31.43
CA GLU A 246 29.10 38.63 31.23
C GLU A 246 28.96 39.40 32.55
N ILE A 247 28.01 39.01 33.41
CA ILE A 247 27.85 39.57 34.76
C ILE A 247 29.10 39.33 35.61
N GLN A 248 29.69 38.12 35.54
CA GLN A 248 30.94 37.83 36.27
C GLN A 248 32.10 38.70 35.79
N ASN A 249 32.25 38.88 34.48
CA ASN A 249 33.29 39.76 33.91
C ASN A 249 33.08 41.22 34.31
N GLU A 250 31.85 41.74 34.24
CA GLU A 250 31.56 43.12 34.63
C GLU A 250 31.81 43.36 36.13
N MET A 251 31.48 42.36 36.97
CA MET A 251 31.75 42.41 38.41
C MET A 251 33.25 42.37 38.71
N ALA A 252 34.03 41.57 37.97
CA ALA A 252 35.49 41.51 38.09
C ALA A 252 36.15 42.84 37.72
N VAL A 253 35.70 43.48 36.63
CA VAL A 253 36.19 44.81 36.20
C VAL A 253 35.88 45.87 37.25
N LYS A 254 34.64 45.91 37.77
CA LYS A 254 34.27 46.86 38.84
C LYS A 254 35.05 46.64 40.14
N LEU A 255 35.36 45.37 40.48
CA LEU A 255 36.19 45.06 41.64
C LEU A 255 37.62 45.60 41.46
N ASP A 256 38.18 45.47 40.25
CA ASP A 256 39.53 45.95 39.94
C ASP A 256 39.61 47.49 39.97
N GLU A 257 38.62 48.18 39.42
CA GLU A 257 38.49 49.64 39.51
C GLU A 257 38.39 50.13 40.96
N LEU A 258 37.58 49.48 41.80
CA LEU A 258 37.47 49.78 43.22
C LEU A 258 38.79 49.52 43.96
N SER A 259 39.51 48.46 43.61
CA SER A 259 40.82 48.16 44.16
C SER A 259 41.83 49.28 43.83
N ASN A 260 41.85 49.74 42.57
CA ASN A 260 42.74 50.80 42.10
C ASN A 260 42.43 52.17 42.72
N LEU A 261 41.14 52.48 42.94
CA LEU A 261 40.71 53.66 43.69
C LEU A 261 41.12 53.59 45.18
N SER A 262 41.04 52.41 45.79
CA SER A 262 41.49 52.23 47.18
C SER A 262 43.00 52.45 47.33
N VAL A 263 43.80 51.99 46.36
CA VAL A 263 45.25 52.17 46.30
C VAL A 263 45.62 53.63 46.07
N SER A 264 44.90 54.35 45.19
CA SER A 264 45.14 55.77 44.94
C SER A 264 44.80 56.64 46.17
N SER A 265 43.74 56.28 46.91
CA SER A 265 43.36 56.96 48.16
C SER A 265 44.39 56.76 49.28
N LYS A 266 45.00 55.56 49.38
CA LYS A 266 46.12 55.27 50.30
C LYS A 266 47.39 56.03 49.93
N LYS A 267 47.67 56.25 48.64
CA LYS A 267 48.79 57.08 48.18
C LYS A 267 48.58 58.56 48.52
N ARG A 268 47.37 59.10 48.36
CA ARG A 268 47.06 60.50 48.77
C ARG A 268 47.20 60.74 50.27
N LYS A 269 46.72 59.81 51.12
CA LYS A 269 46.88 59.91 52.58
C LYS A 269 48.33 59.84 53.08
N LYS A 270 49.28 59.34 52.27
CA LYS A 270 50.71 59.32 52.61
C LYS A 270 51.48 60.56 52.15
N ALA A 271 50.87 61.44 51.37
CA ALA A 271 51.48 62.68 50.87
C ALA A 271 51.10 63.92 51.70
N GLU A 272 50.19 63.76 52.67
CA GLU A 272 49.72 64.82 53.59
C GLU A 272 50.27 64.67 55.02
N ILE A 273 51.31 63.86 55.22
CA ILE A 273 52.11 63.78 56.46
C ILE A 273 53.55 64.15 56.09
#